data_AF-A0A380HMI3-F1
#
_entry.id   AF-A0A380HMI3-F1
#
_cell.length_a   1.000
_cell.length_b   1.000
_cell.length_c   1.000
_cell.angle_alpha   90.00
_cell.angle_beta   90.00
_cell.angle_gamma   90.00
#
_symmetry.space_group_name_H-M   'P 1'
#
loop_
_entity.id
_entity.type
_entity.pdbx_description
1 polymer ?
#
loop_
_entity_poly.entity_id
_entity_poly.type
_entity_poly.pdbx_seq_one_letter_code
_entity_poly.pdbx_strand_id
1 'polypeptide(L)'
;MIGIVLSVYEGTMPGTLPTLFFSNVRYRTLSWTFNISVSVFGGTTPLVATWLVHETGNNIAPGFYWLIVSIIGLIVVVFLFKDTSKQSLKGSYPTVSNEKEFKIAVENPKDSLWWHSESQQNK
;
A
#
# COMPACT_ATOMS: atom_id res chain seq x y z
N MET A 1 -14.01 -21.08 -2.77
CA MET A 1 -13.26 -20.43 -3.86
C MET A 1 -12.91 -18.97 -3.53
N ILE A 2 -13.88 -18.12 -3.17
CA ILE A 2 -13.64 -16.69 -2.81
C ILE A 2 -12.62 -16.52 -1.67
N GLY A 3 -12.66 -17.37 -0.63
CA GLY A 3 -11.73 -17.29 0.50
C GLY A 3 -10.26 -17.48 0.12
N ILE A 4 -9.93 -18.30 -0.88
CA ILE A 4 -8.54 -18.50 -1.31
C ILE A 4 -7.97 -17.23 -1.93
N VAL A 5 -8.76 -16.56 -2.79
CA VAL A 5 -8.36 -15.31 -3.44
C VAL A 5 -8.17 -14.19 -2.41
N LEU A 6 -9.10 -14.09 -1.45
CA LEU A 6 -9.01 -13.13 -0.34
C LEU A 6 -7.79 -13.39 0.56
N SER A 7 -7.47 -14.64 0.86
CA SER A 7 -6.29 -14.97 1.69
C SER A 7 -4.97 -14.56 1.02
N VAL A 8 -4.84 -14.70 -0.30
CA VAL A 8 -3.63 -14.25 -1.01
C VAL A 8 -3.49 -12.73 -0.95
N TYR A 9 -4.61 -12.01 -1.10
CA TYR A 9 -4.66 -10.56 -1.01
C TYR A 9 -4.30 -10.06 0.40
N GLU A 10 -5.01 -10.55 1.42
CA GLU A 10 -4.77 -10.19 2.82
C GLU A 10 -3.41 -10.66 3.33
N GLY A 11 -2.85 -11.75 2.78
CA GLY A 11 -1.52 -12.24 3.14
C GLY A 11 -0.37 -11.38 2.59
N THR A 12 -0.56 -10.76 1.44
CA THR A 12 0.48 -9.92 0.80
C THR A 12 0.47 -8.48 1.35
N MET A 13 -0.71 -7.96 1.67
CA MET A 13 -0.92 -6.62 2.23
C MET A 13 0.02 -6.23 3.40
N PRO A 14 0.14 -7.02 4.49
CA PRO A 14 0.94 -6.64 5.65
C PRO A 14 2.45 -6.62 5.38
N GLY A 15 2.93 -7.33 4.34
CA GLY A 15 4.33 -7.27 3.93
C GLY A 15 4.66 -6.01 3.14
N THR A 16 3.76 -5.62 2.24
CA THR A 16 3.98 -4.54 1.26
C THR A 16 3.65 -3.16 1.82
N LEU A 17 2.53 -3.02 2.51
CA LEU A 17 2.04 -1.72 2.96
C LEU A 17 3.01 -0.99 3.91
N PRO A 18 3.72 -1.66 4.84
CA PRO A 18 4.65 -0.97 5.72
C PRO A 18 5.96 -0.54 5.03
N THR A 19 6.32 -1.12 3.88
CA THR A 19 7.56 -0.74 3.15
C THR A 19 7.48 0.66 2.56
N LEU A 20 6.26 1.17 2.34
CA LEU A 20 6.00 2.53 1.84
C LEU A 20 6.38 3.61 2.86
N PHE A 21 6.34 3.29 4.14
CA PHE A 21 6.53 4.24 5.24
C PHE A 21 7.87 4.06 5.95
N PHE A 22 8.44 5.17 6.44
CA PHE A 22 9.61 5.13 7.30
C PHE A 22 9.31 4.40 8.61
N SER A 23 10.26 3.58 9.07
CA SER A 23 10.11 2.70 10.24
C SER A 23 9.61 3.41 11.51
N ASN A 24 9.99 4.67 11.73
CA ASN A 24 9.60 5.47 12.90
C ASN A 24 8.13 5.95 12.89
N VAL A 25 7.47 6.03 11.73
CA VAL A 25 6.09 6.52 11.59
C VAL A 25 5.13 5.48 10.99
N ARG A 26 5.67 4.36 10.49
CA ARG A 26 4.96 3.26 9.82
C ARG A 26 3.62 2.92 10.45
N TYR A 27 3.60 2.42 11.68
CA TYR A 27 2.35 1.99 12.32
C TYR A 27 1.38 3.14 12.58
N ARG A 28 1.89 4.33 12.94
CA ARG A 28 1.06 5.51 13.23
C ARG A 28 0.33 5.98 11.98
N THR A 29 1.05 6.13 10.87
CA THR A 29 0.48 6.55 9.59
C THR A 29 -0.48 5.50 9.04
N LEU A 30 -0.12 4.22 9.12
CA LEU A 30 -0.99 3.13 8.69
C LEU A 30 -2.32 3.12 9.43
N SER A 31 -2.29 3.14 10.76
CA SER A 31 -3.51 3.16 11.56
C SER A 31 -4.36 4.40 11.28
N TRP A 32 -3.74 5.57 11.14
CA TRP A 32 -4.47 6.81 10.88
C TRP A 32 -5.17 6.79 9.51
N THR A 33 -4.44 6.48 8.44
CA THR A 33 -4.98 6.41 7.07
C THR A 33 -6.05 5.32 6.95
N PHE A 34 -5.83 4.15 7.56
CA PHE A 34 -6.79 3.05 7.51
C PHE A 34 -8.09 3.42 8.23
N ASN A 35 -8.02 3.94 9.45
CA ASN A 35 -9.22 4.29 10.21
C ASN A 35 -10.02 5.40 9.54
N ILE A 36 -9.37 6.44 9.01
CA ILE A 36 -10.08 7.50 8.27
C ILE A 36 -10.77 6.93 7.04
N SER A 37 -10.05 6.12 6.25
CA SER A 37 -10.62 5.51 5.04
C SER A 37 -11.83 4.64 5.37
N VAL A 38 -11.69 3.72 6.35
CA VAL A 38 -12.79 2.85 6.77
C VAL A 38 -13.94 3.66 7.38
N SER A 39 -13.67 4.72 8.12
CA SER A 39 -14.72 5.59 8.67
C SER A 39 -15.51 6.30 7.58
N VAL A 40 -14.85 6.80 6.54
CA VAL A 40 -15.51 7.48 5.42
C VAL A 40 -16.28 6.47 4.57
N PHE A 41 -15.62 5.38 4.15
CA PHE A 41 -16.21 4.43 3.19
C PHE A 41 -17.11 3.37 3.83
N GLY A 42 -17.00 3.12 5.13
CA GLY A 42 -17.78 2.11 5.84
C GLY A 42 -19.28 2.41 5.84
N GLY A 43 -19.67 3.69 5.93
CA GLY A 43 -21.07 4.12 5.87
C GLY A 43 -21.51 4.64 4.50
N THR A 44 -20.63 5.33 3.77
CA THR A 44 -21.00 5.96 2.49
C THR A 44 -21.16 4.93 1.36
N THR A 45 -20.36 3.86 1.34
CA THR A 45 -20.46 2.81 0.31
C THR A 45 -21.84 2.15 0.26
N PRO A 46 -22.41 1.63 1.38
CA PRO A 46 -23.75 1.06 1.34
C PRO A 46 -24.82 2.11 1.01
N LEU A 47 -24.69 3.35 1.48
CA LEU A 47 -25.63 4.43 1.15
C LEU A 47 -25.66 4.71 -0.36
N VAL A 48 -24.48 4.84 -0.99
CA VAL A 48 -24.36 5.04 -2.44
C VAL A 48 -24.88 3.83 -3.20
N ALA A 49 -24.55 2.61 -2.75
CA ALA A 49 -25.04 1.39 -3.38
C ALA A 49 -26.57 1.31 -3.36
N THR A 50 -27.20 1.57 -2.22
CA THR A 50 -28.66 1.57 -2.08
C THR A 50 -29.30 2.68 -2.91
N TRP A 51 -28.75 3.89 -2.89
CA TRP A 51 -29.24 5.01 -3.71
C TRP A 51 -29.17 4.67 -5.21
N LEU A 52 -28.07 4.09 -5.66
CA LEU A 52 -27.87 3.71 -7.06
C LEU A 52 -28.87 2.63 -7.50
N VAL A 53 -29.18 1.66 -6.64
CA VAL A 53 -30.23 0.66 -6.92
C VAL A 53 -31.62 1.31 -6.93
N HIS A 54 -31.90 2.24 -6.02
CA HIS A 54 -33.21 2.91 -5.95
C HIS A 54 -33.50 3.73 -7.21
N GLU A 55 -32.52 4.52 -7.68
CA GLU A 55 -32.67 5.34 -8.89
C GLU A 55 -32.71 4.53 -10.18
N THR A 56 -31.84 3.50 -10.30
CA THR A 56 -31.74 2.72 -11.54
C THR A 56 -32.73 1.56 -11.62
N GLY A 57 -33.30 1.14 -10.49
CA GLY A 57 -34.10 -0.09 -10.35
C GLY A 57 -33.31 -1.38 -10.61
N ASN A 58 -31.99 -1.31 -10.75
CA ASN A 58 -31.15 -2.44 -11.17
C ASN A 58 -30.18 -2.87 -10.05
N ASN A 59 -30.30 -4.12 -9.61
CA ASN A 59 -29.42 -4.72 -8.59
C ASN A 59 -27.95 -4.85 -9.00
N ILE A 60 -27.64 -4.75 -10.31
CA ILE A 60 -26.27 -4.80 -10.84
C ILE A 60 -25.57 -3.42 -10.71
N ALA A 61 -26.32 -2.34 -10.50
CA ALA A 61 -25.77 -0.98 -10.51
C ALA A 61 -24.59 -0.77 -9.54
N PRO A 62 -24.60 -1.28 -8.29
CA PRO A 62 -23.44 -1.19 -7.38
C PRO A 62 -22.18 -1.88 -7.92
N GLY A 63 -22.32 -2.86 -8.81
CA GLY A 63 -21.19 -3.51 -9.48
C GLY A 63 -20.41 -2.54 -10.38
N PHE A 64 -21.10 -1.63 -11.08
CA PHE A 64 -20.43 -0.60 -11.89
C PHE A 64 -19.67 0.41 -11.02
N TYR A 65 -20.22 0.75 -9.84
CA TYR A 65 -19.50 1.56 -8.86
C TYR A 65 -18.18 0.89 -8.42
N TRP A 66 -18.23 -0.41 -8.05
CA TRP A 66 -17.04 -1.18 -7.68
C TRP A 66 -16.01 -1.30 -8.82
N LEU A 67 -16.48 -1.43 -10.06
CA LEU A 67 -15.61 -1.45 -11.24
C LEU A 67 -14.82 -0.14 -11.37
N ILE A 68 -15.50 1.01 -11.25
CA ILE A 68 -14.86 2.34 -11.32
C ILE A 68 -13.83 2.49 -10.19
N VAL A 69 -14.21 2.14 -8.96
CA VAL A 69 -13.29 2.20 -7.80
C VAL A 69 -12.06 1.31 -8.02
N SER A 70 -12.24 0.13 -8.59
CA SER A 70 -11.14 -0.80 -8.90
C SER A 70 -10.20 -0.26 -9.97
N ILE A 71 -10.74 0.39 -11.01
CA ILE A 71 -9.92 1.04 -12.06
C ILE A 71 -9.08 2.16 -11.46
N ILE A 72 -9.67 3.00 -10.60
CA ILE A 72 -8.93 4.06 -9.90
C ILE A 72 -7.81 3.45 -9.04
N GLY A 73 -8.11 2.39 -8.29
CA GLY A 73 -7.11 1.67 -7.50
C GLY A 73 -5.97 1.11 -8.35
N LEU A 74 -6.28 0.55 -9.52
CA LEU A 74 -5.28 0.05 -10.47
C LEU A 74 -4.37 1.17 -10.98
N ILE A 75 -4.94 2.31 -11.37
CA ILE A 75 -4.18 3.49 -11.81
C ILE A 75 -3.24 3.95 -10.68
N VAL A 76 -3.73 4.05 -9.45
CA VAL A 76 -2.90 4.44 -8.30
C VAL A 76 -1.73 3.48 -8.12
N VAL A 77 -1.96 2.17 -8.16
CA VAL A 77 -0.88 1.19 -8.01
C VAL A 77 0.11 1.28 -9.16
N VAL A 78 -0.34 1.34 -10.41
CA VAL A 78 0.55 1.37 -11.58
C VAL A 78 1.42 2.62 -11.61
N PHE A 79 0.90 3.78 -11.23
CA PHE A 79 1.62 5.05 -11.37
C PHE A 79 2.30 5.55 -10.09
N LEU A 80 1.75 5.26 -8.91
CA LEU A 80 2.26 5.80 -7.64
C LEU A 80 3.02 4.76 -6.81
N PHE A 81 2.90 3.46 -7.10
CA PHE A 81 3.61 2.43 -6.36
C PHE A 81 5.02 2.21 -6.93
N LYS A 82 6.05 2.43 -6.10
CA LYS A 82 7.46 2.21 -6.46
C LYS A 82 7.94 0.89 -5.90
N ASP A 83 8.44 0.02 -6.78
CA ASP A 83 9.01 -1.26 -6.38
C ASP A 83 10.26 -1.06 -5.51
N THR A 84 10.22 -1.63 -4.31
CA THR A 84 11.27 -1.55 -3.28
C THR A 84 11.79 -2.96 -2.90
N SER A 85 11.41 -4.02 -3.62
CA SER A 85 11.64 -5.42 -3.22
C SER A 85 13.12 -5.82 -3.08
N LYS A 86 14.05 -5.10 -3.72
CA LYS A 86 15.50 -5.37 -3.67
C LYS A 86 16.28 -4.34 -2.85
N GLN A 87 15.56 -3.46 -2.17
CA GLN A 87 16.16 -2.37 -1.41
C GLN A 87 15.88 -2.57 0.08
N SER A 88 16.74 -2.02 0.90
CA SER A 88 16.56 -1.97 2.35
C SER A 88 15.30 -1.18 2.73
N LEU A 89 14.70 -1.51 3.87
CA LEU A 89 13.51 -0.80 4.35
C LEU A 89 13.87 0.62 4.81
N LYS A 90 13.00 1.58 4.48
CA LYS A 90 13.17 3.00 4.82
C LYS A 90 13.41 3.21 6.32
N GLY A 91 14.58 3.72 6.68
CA GLY A 91 14.93 4.06 8.07
C GLY A 91 15.48 2.90 8.90
N SER A 92 15.87 1.77 8.30
CA SER A 92 16.59 0.69 8.96
C SER A 92 17.82 0.27 8.15
N TYR A 93 18.89 -0.17 8.81
CA TYR A 93 20.06 -0.72 8.12
C TYR A 93 19.71 -1.94 7.26
N PRO A 94 20.45 -2.20 6.16
CA PRO A 94 20.24 -3.38 5.33
C PRO A 94 20.42 -4.66 6.15
N THR A 95 19.49 -5.60 6.00
CA THR A 95 19.61 -6.93 6.62
C THR A 95 20.61 -7.73 5.81
N VAL A 96 21.81 -7.91 6.35
CA VAL A 96 22.89 -8.71 5.75
C VAL A 96 22.99 -10.05 6.45
N SER A 97 23.11 -11.13 5.68
CA SER A 97 23.17 -12.49 6.24
C SER A 97 24.61 -12.98 6.42
N ASN A 98 25.56 -12.40 5.67
CA ASN A 98 26.95 -12.83 5.63
C ASN A 98 27.91 -11.64 5.81
N GLU A 99 29.10 -11.89 6.36
CA GLU A 99 30.14 -10.86 6.56
C GLU A 99 30.57 -10.17 5.24
N LYS A 100 30.51 -10.90 4.12
CA LYS A 100 30.77 -10.36 2.78
C LYS A 100 29.72 -9.30 2.38
N GLU A 101 28.43 -9.57 2.61
CA GLU A 101 27.35 -8.63 2.33
C GLU A 101 27.43 -7.39 3.23
N PHE A 102 27.82 -7.57 4.50
CA PHE A 102 28.07 -6.47 5.42
C PHE A 102 29.14 -5.51 4.89
N LYS A 103 30.28 -6.04 4.43
CA LYS A 103 31.36 -5.21 3.86
C LYS A 103 30.87 -4.44 2.63
N ILE A 104 30.15 -5.09 1.72
CA ILE A 104 29.58 -4.45 0.52
C ILE A 104 28.60 -3.33 0.90
N ALA A 105 27.75 -3.56 1.90
CA ALA A 105 26.75 -2.59 2.35
C ALA A 105 27.36 -1.37 3.04
N VAL A 106 28.48 -1.56 3.77
CA VAL A 106 29.25 -0.49 4.42
C VAL A 106 30.07 0.30 3.41
N GLU A 107 30.64 -0.36 2.40
CA GLU A 107 31.42 0.28 1.33
C GLU A 107 30.53 1.12 0.39
N ASN A 108 29.27 0.74 0.18
CA ASN A 108 28.32 1.43 -0.70
C ASN A 108 27.07 1.98 0.05
N PRO A 109 27.22 2.97 0.94
CA PRO A 109 26.14 3.47 1.79
C PRO A 109 25.00 4.14 1.02
N LYS A 110 25.25 4.66 -0.19
CA LYS A 110 24.21 5.29 -1.03
C LYS A 110 23.20 4.27 -1.56
N ASP A 111 23.67 3.09 -1.94
CA ASP A 111 22.81 2.02 -2.45
C ASP A 111 22.07 1.32 -1.31
N SER A 112 22.75 1.16 -0.16
CA SER A 112 22.16 0.53 1.02
C SER A 112 21.24 1.45 1.83
N LEU A 113 21.29 2.78 1.62
CA LEU A 113 20.45 3.77 2.28
C LEU A 113 19.74 4.68 1.25
N TRP A 114 19.19 4.07 0.20
CA TRP A 114 18.59 4.74 -0.95
C TRP A 114 17.56 5.83 -0.59
N TRP A 115 16.82 5.69 0.51
CA TRP A 115 15.81 6.67 0.95
C TRP A 115 16.39 8.02 1.37
N HIS A 116 17.69 8.12 1.65
CA HIS A 116 18.31 9.42 1.91
C HIS A 116 18.23 10.32 0.67
N SER A 117 18.42 9.75 -0.53
CA SER A 117 18.28 10.52 -1.78
C SER A 117 16.84 11.02 -1.99
N GLU A 118 15.86 10.18 -1.68
CA GLU A 118 14.42 10.51 -1.80
C GLU A 118 13.98 11.54 -0.74
N SER A 119 14.53 11.49 0.47
CA SER A 119 14.26 12.49 1.52
C SER A 119 14.87 13.87 1.22
N GLN A 120 15.95 13.93 0.44
CA GLN A 120 16.61 15.18 0.04
C GLN A 120 15.97 15.79 -1.22
N GLN A 121 15.36 14.99 -2.09
CA GLN A 121 14.58 15.46 -3.24
C GLN A 121 13.22 16.07 -2.86
N ASN A 122 12.64 15.66 -1.72
CA ASN A 122 11.33 16.14 -1.24
C ASN A 122 11.44 17.25 -0.18
N LYS A 123 12.62 17.86 0.00
CA LYS A 123 12.85 19.07 0.80
C LYS A 123 13.00 20.27 -0.11
#